data_AF-A0A351YGM4-F1
#
_entry.id   AF-A0A351YGM4-F1
#
_cell.length_a   1.000
_cell.length_b   1.000
_cell.length_c   1.000
_cell.angle_alpha   90.00
_cell.angle_beta   90.00
_cell.angle_gamma   90.00
#
_symmetry.space_group_name_H-M   'P 1'
#
loop_
_entity.id
_entity.type
_entity.pdbx_description
1 polymer ?
#
loop_
_entity_poly.entity_id
_entity_poly.type
_entity_poly.pdbx_seq_one_letter_code
_entity_poly.pdbx_strand_id
1 'polypeptide(L)' 'LSIIKEAIENIRISLGEIVDIDSIDINDAATYKLYSDGRTIGTFQFESPGMQKYLRELQPSTFEDLIAM' A
#
# COMPACT_ATOMS: atom_id res chain seq x y z
N LEU A 1 -14.12 1.30 -1.35
CA LEU A 1 -13.69 0.10 -2.12
C LEU A 1 -13.80 0.25 -3.65
N SER A 2 -14.41 1.30 -4.21
CA SER A 2 -14.51 1.51 -5.68
C SER A 2 -13.15 1.63 -6.37
N ILE A 3 -12.23 2.42 -5.81
CA ILE A 3 -10.90 2.65 -6.39
C ILE A 3 -10.09 1.35 -6.54
N ILE A 4 -10.13 0.47 -5.53
CA ILE A 4 -9.42 -0.82 -5.58
C ILE A 4 -10.01 -1.71 -6.69
N LYS A 5 -11.34 -1.74 -6.84
CA LYS A 5 -11.99 -2.49 -7.92
C LYS A 5 -11.58 -1.98 -9.31
N GLU A 6 -11.54 -0.67 -9.49
CA GLU A 6 -11.08 -0.05 -10.74
C GLU A 6 -9.60 -0.33 -11.00
N ALA A 7 -8.74 -0.30 -9.98
CA ALA A 7 -7.32 -0.64 -10.12
C ALA A 7 -7.12 -2.10 -10.58
N ILE A 8 -7.84 -3.05 -9.99
CA ILE A 8 -7.80 -4.47 -10.40
C ILE A 8 -8.28 -4.63 -11.85
N GLU A 9 -9.36 -3.96 -12.24
CA GLU A 9 -9.86 -4.01 -13.62
C GLU A 9 -8.85 -3.43 -14.61
N ASN A 10 -8.17 -2.33 -14.25
CA ASN A 10 -7.12 -1.75 -15.06
C ASN A 10 -5.92 -2.70 -15.22
N ILE A 11 -5.51 -3.41 -14.18
CA ILE A 11 -4.46 -4.45 -14.25
C ILE A 11 -4.89 -5.54 -15.22
N ARG A 12 -6.14 -6.01 -15.11
CA ARG A 12 -6.70 -7.04 -16.00
C ARG A 12 -6.71 -6.61 -17.46
N ILE A 13 -7.12 -5.37 -17.75
CA ILE A 13 -7.16 -4.85 -19.13
C ILE A 13 -5.75 -4.62 -19.69
N SER A 14 -4.83 -4.12 -18.88
CA SER A 14 -3.49 -3.71 -19.34
C SER A 14 -2.49 -4.86 -19.41
N LEU A 15 -2.54 -5.80 -18.47
CA LEU A 15 -1.57 -6.89 -18.33
C LEU A 15 -2.19 -8.27 -18.59
N GLY A 16 -3.52 -8.39 -18.64
CA GLY A 16 -4.20 -9.68 -18.75
C GLY A 16 -4.20 -10.49 -17.45
N GLU A 17 -3.73 -9.91 -16.35
CA GLU A 17 -3.60 -10.58 -15.05
C GLU A 17 -4.89 -10.44 -14.23
N ILE A 18 -5.28 -11.52 -13.55
CA ILE A 18 -6.41 -11.53 -12.63
C ILE A 18 -5.86 -11.47 -11.21
N VAL A 19 -6.08 -10.34 -10.54
CA VAL A 19 -5.67 -10.14 -9.14
C VAL A 19 -6.85 -10.48 -8.23
N ASP A 20 -6.62 -11.40 -7.30
CA ASP A 20 -7.53 -11.68 -6.19
C ASP A 20 -7.05 -10.91 -4.95
N ILE A 21 -7.90 -9.99 -4.48
CA ILE A 21 -7.55 -9.07 -3.38
C ILE A 21 -7.42 -9.81 -2.04
N ASP A 22 -8.21 -10.87 -1.83
CA ASP A 22 -8.29 -11.58 -0.56
C ASP A 22 -7.08 -12.51 -0.34
N SER A 23 -6.26 -12.72 -1.38
CA SER A 23 -5.06 -13.56 -1.35
C SER A 23 -3.73 -12.79 -1.47
N ILE A 24 -3.76 -11.45 -1.43
CA ILE A 24 -2.52 -10.64 -1.43
C ILE A 24 -1.69 -10.95 -0.19
N ASP A 25 -0.40 -11.22 -0.41
CA ASP A 25 0.57 -11.43 0.68
C ASP A 25 0.79 -10.11 1.45
N ILE A 26 0.49 -10.17 2.74
CA ILE A 26 0.68 -9.03 3.65
C ILE A 26 2.17 -8.76 3.96
N ASN A 27 3.09 -9.65 3.56
CA ASN A 27 4.53 -9.51 3.82
C ASN A 27 5.31 -8.95 2.62
N ASP A 28 4.64 -8.32 1.65
CA ASP A 28 5.29 -7.81 0.44
C ASP A 28 6.33 -6.71 0.73
N ALA A 29 7.60 -7.02 0.50
CA ALA A 29 8.72 -6.13 0.78
C ALA A 29 8.68 -4.83 -0.05
N ALA A 30 8.14 -4.86 -1.27
CA ALA A 30 8.03 -3.67 -2.11
C ALA A 30 7.04 -2.67 -1.52
N THR A 31 5.93 -3.15 -0.95
CA THR A 31 4.92 -2.35 -0.25
C THR A 31 5.52 -1.69 0.98
N TYR A 32 6.23 -2.44 1.85
CA TYR A 32 6.88 -1.85 3.02
C TYR A 32 7.94 -0.81 2.64
N LYS A 33 8.67 -1.03 1.55
CA LYS A 33 9.61 -0.02 1.05
C LYS A 33 8.91 1.25 0.58
N LEU A 34 7.79 1.15 -0.12
CA LEU A 34 7.00 2.30 -0.54
C LEU A 34 6.53 3.15 0.67
N TYR A 35 6.10 2.48 1.74
CA TYR A 35 5.69 3.13 2.98
C TYR A 35 6.89 3.73 3.73
N SER A 36 7.99 2.99 3.86
CA SER A 36 9.24 3.45 4.48
C SER A 36 9.85 4.66 3.75
N ASP A 37 9.65 4.78 2.44
CA ASP A 37 10.09 5.94 1.67
C ASP A 37 9.09 7.13 1.78
N GLY A 38 7.97 6.97 2.50
CA GLY A 38 6.91 7.97 2.66
C GLY A 38 6.15 8.27 1.37
N ARG A 39 6.16 7.36 0.39
CA ARG A 39 5.57 7.54 -0.94
C ARG A 39 4.10 7.10 -0.96
N THR A 40 3.32 7.59 -0.01
CA THR A 40 1.94 7.14 0.29
C THR A 40 0.84 8.06 -0.24
N ILE A 41 1.13 8.89 -1.24
CA ILE A 41 0.10 9.68 -1.91
C ILE A 41 -0.88 8.73 -2.61
N GLY A 42 -2.18 8.87 -2.33
CA GLY A 42 -3.22 7.99 -2.88
C GLY A 42 -3.36 6.63 -2.18
N THR A 43 -2.67 6.40 -1.06
CA THR A 43 -2.91 5.23 -0.19
C THR A 43 -3.76 5.63 1.01
N PHE A 44 -4.89 4.95 1.23
CA PHE A 44 -5.82 5.25 2.31
C PHE A 44 -5.14 5.43 3.67
N GLN A 45 -5.60 6.41 4.47
CA GLN A 45 -5.10 6.79 5.81
C GLN A 45 -3.68 7.40 5.89
N PHE A 46 -2.76 7.03 4.99
CA PHE A 46 -1.35 7.40 5.13
C PHE A 46 -0.88 8.59 4.26
N GLU A 47 -1.82 9.33 3.66
CA GLU A 47 -1.49 10.35 2.64
C GLU A 47 -0.95 11.66 3.20
N SER A 48 -1.24 12.00 4.46
CA SER A 48 -0.92 13.32 5.00
C SER A 48 0.59 13.56 5.11
N PRO A 49 1.10 14.79 4.93
CA PRO A 49 2.53 15.09 5.03
C PRO A 49 3.16 14.69 6.38
N GLY A 50 2.39 14.84 7.47
CA GLY A 50 2.82 14.42 8.81
C GLY A 50 2.99 12.90 8.90
N MET A 51 2.03 12.15 8.34
CA MET A 51 2.08 10.69 8.32
C MET A 51 3.21 10.16 7.43
N GLN A 52 3.40 10.76 6.25
CA GLN A 52 4.54 10.45 5.36
C GLN A 52 5.90 10.67 6.03
N LYS A 53 6.01 11.72 6.86
CA LYS A 53 7.22 11.98 7.64
C LYS A 53 7.40 10.90 8.71
N TYR A 54 6.33 10.57 9.44
CA TYR A 54 6.39 9.57 10.50
C TYR A 54 6.74 8.17 9.96
N LEU A 55 6.18 7.75 8.82
CA LEU A 55 6.54 6.49 8.16
C LEU A 55 8.03 6.43 7.77
N ARG A 56 8.60 7.55 7.30
CA ARG A 56 10.04 7.63 6.99
C ARG A 56 10.92 7.49 8.23
N GLU A 57 10.45 7.93 9.39
CA GLU A 57 11.16 7.77 10.66
C GLU A 57 10.99 6.36 11.23
N LEU A 58 9.79 5.78 11.11
CA LEU A 58 9.45 4.45 11.62
C LEU A 58 10.14 3.31 10.86
N GLN A 59 10.28 3.43 9.52
CA GLN A 59 10.74 2.36 8.64
C GLN A 59 9.96 1.04 8.85
N PRO A 60 8.62 1.03 8.64
CA PRO A 60 7.80 -0.14 8.91
C PRO A 60 8.24 -1.34 8.06
N SER A 61 8.25 -2.51 8.68
CA SER A 61 8.66 -3.78 8.05
C SER A 61 7.65 -4.91 8.23
N THR A 62 6.64 -4.67 9.07
CA THR A 62 5.57 -5.61 9.37
C THR A 62 4.20 -4.94 9.29
N PHE A 63 3.15 -5.74 9.18
CA PHE A 63 1.79 -5.22 9.14
C PHE A 63 1.39 -4.60 10.49
N GLU A 64 1.88 -5.18 11.58
CA GLU A 64 1.70 -4.70 12.95
C GLU A 64 2.26 -3.28 13.15
N ASP A 65 3.38 -2.95 12.50
CA ASP A 65 3.94 -1.59 12.55
C ASP A 65 2.95 -0.55 12.00
N LEU A 66 2.19 -0.90 10.97
CA LEU A 66 1.19 -0.02 10.35
C LEU A 66 -0.08 0.08 11.19
N ILE A 67 -0.46 -0.97 11.92
CA ILE A 67 -1.62 -0.96 12.84
C ILE A 67 -1.35 -0.07 14.07
N ALA A 68 -0.10 -0.04 14.55
CA ALA A 68 0.28 0.69 15.75
C ALA A 68 0.31 2.23 15.58
N MET A 69 0.13 2.72 14.35
CA MET A 69 0.15 4.13 13.98
C MET A 69 -1.24 4.78 14.09
#